data_AF-A0AA90NJ89-F1
#
_entry.id   AF-A0AA90NJ89-F1
#
_cell.length_a   1.000
_cell.length_b   1.000
_cell.length_c   1.000
_cell.angle_alpha   90.00
_cell.angle_beta   90.00
_cell.angle_gamma   90.00
#
_symmetry.space_group_name_H-M   'P 1'
#
loop_
_entity.id
_entity.type
_entity.pdbx_description
1 polymer ?
#
loop_
_entity_poly.entity_id
_entity_poly.type
_entity_poly.pdbx_seq_one_letter_code
_entity_poly.pdbx_strand_id
1 'polypeptide(L)' 'MVYNKNYPSEMMYHDTKRLPLLKGERKERVREYLFIAIDNFLRGLYTVILPDKNPNICLSVFETGS' A
#
# COMPACT_ATOMS: atom_id res chain seq x y z
N MET A 1 0.42 25.54 -10.08
CA MET A 1 1.30 25.71 -8.90
C MET A 1 2.16 24.47 -8.78
N VAL A 2 3.45 24.62 -9.01
CA VAL A 2 4.42 23.52 -8.91
C VAL A 2 4.73 23.34 -7.42
N TYR A 3 4.11 22.33 -6.80
CA TYR A 3 4.38 21.96 -5.41
C TYR A 3 5.73 21.25 -5.35
N ASN A 4 6.81 22.01 -5.29
CA ASN A 4 8.13 21.47 -5.00
C ASN A 4 8.32 21.49 -3.48
N LYS A 5 8.25 20.32 -2.83
CA LYS A 5 8.51 20.17 -1.40
C LYS A 5 9.85 19.44 -1.17
N ASN A 6 10.46 19.69 -0.02
CA ASN A 6 11.90 19.50 0.20
C ASN A 6 12.29 18.26 1.02
N TYR A 7 11.35 17.42 1.46
CA TYR A 7 11.65 16.27 2.33
C TYR A 7 10.87 14.99 1.96
N PRO A 8 11.51 13.80 2.02
CA PRO A 8 10.86 12.50 1.84
C PRO A 8 9.68 12.31 2.80
N SER A 9 8.67 11.54 2.38
CA SER A 9 7.52 11.13 3.21
C SER A 9 6.49 12.21 3.58
N GLU A 10 6.63 13.47 3.14
CA GLU A 10 5.65 14.54 3.42
C GLU A 10 4.36 14.41 2.60
N MET A 11 4.41 13.69 1.47
CA MET A 11 3.25 13.33 0.65
C MET A 11 3.40 11.91 0.10
N MET A 12 2.74 10.96 0.75
CA MET A 12 2.53 9.62 0.23
C MET A 12 1.08 9.47 -0.24
N TYR A 13 0.90 9.09 -1.50
CA TYR A 13 -0.40 8.65 -2.00
C TYR A 13 -0.58 7.18 -1.68
N HIS A 14 -1.59 6.86 -0.88
CA HIS A 14 -1.92 5.49 -0.52
C HIS A 14 -3.21 5.04 -1.20
N ASP A 15 -3.21 3.81 -1.70
CA ASP A 15 -4.42 3.12 -2.14
C ASP A 15 -4.46 1.69 -1.57
N THR A 16 -5.66 1.15 -1.42
CA THR A 16 -5.89 -0.21 -0.96
C THR A 16 -6.90 -0.90 -1.85
N LYS A 17 -6.47 -1.97 -2.53
CA LYS A 17 -7.30 -2.74 -3.42
C LYS A 17 -7.44 -4.17 -2.96
N ARG A 18 -8.68 -4.63 -2.77
CA ARG A 18 -8.97 -6.04 -2.50
C ARG A 18 -8.70 -6.86 -3.76
N LEU A 19 -7.90 -7.92 -3.62
CA LEU A 19 -7.57 -8.78 -4.75
C LEU A 19 -8.77 -9.64 -5.18
N PRO A 20 -8.91 -9.92 -6.49
CA PRO A 20 -9.93 -10.83 -6.98
C PRO A 20 -9.59 -12.27 -6.58
N LEU A 21 -10.62 -13.10 -6.47
CA LEU A 21 -10.41 -14.54 -6.24
C LEU A 21 -9.74 -15.15 -7.47
N LEU A 22 -8.64 -15.88 -7.26
CA LEU A 22 -8.01 -16.65 -8.33
C LEU A 22 -8.88 -17.86 -8.69
N LYS A 23 -8.78 -18.31 -9.95
CA LYS A 23 -9.54 -19.46 -10.43
C LYS A 23 -9.14 -20.71 -9.64
N GLY A 24 -10.08 -21.31 -8.92
CA GLY A 24 -9.84 -22.48 -8.07
C GLY A 24 -9.71 -22.17 -6.57
N GLU A 25 -9.71 -20.89 -6.16
CA GLU A 25 -9.76 -20.54 -4.75
C GLU A 25 -11.17 -20.66 -4.16
N ARG A 26 -11.23 -21.12 -2.91
CA ARG A 26 -12.47 -21.21 -2.14
C ARG A 26 -12.93 -19.83 -1.72
N LYS A 27 -14.23 -19.55 -1.90
CA LYS A 27 -14.85 -18.27 -1.51
C LYS A 27 -14.81 -18.02 0.00
N GLU A 28 -14.64 -19.07 0.80
CA GLU A 28 -14.52 -18.97 2.27
C GLU A 28 -13.14 -18.48 2.74
N ARG A 29 -12.11 -18.45 1.87
CA ARG A 29 -10.80 -17.91 2.26
C ARG A 29 -10.86 -16.40 2.43
N VAL A 30 -10.10 -15.91 3.41
CA VAL A 30 -9.90 -14.48 3.63
C VAL A 30 -9.27 -13.88 2.38
N ARG A 31 -9.87 -12.81 1.86
CA ARG A 31 -9.37 -12.13 0.65
C ARG A 31 -8.16 -11.28 1.00
N GLU A 32 -7.11 -11.41 0.20
CA GLU A 32 -5.92 -10.57 0.31
C GLU A 32 -6.19 -9.14 -0.18
N TYR A 33 -5.44 -8.21 0.38
CA TYR A 33 -5.47 -6.79 0.07
C TYR A 33 -4.10 -6.34 -0.42
N LEU A 34 -4.08 -5.68 -1.57
CA LEU A 34 -2.93 -4.97 -2.09
C LEU A 34 -2.94 -3.55 -1.55
N PHE A 35 -1.90 -3.20 -0.81
CA PHE A 35 -1.62 -1.84 -0.36
C PHE A 35 -0.55 -1.25 -1.25
N ILE A 36 -0.77 -0.04 -1.73
CA ILE A 36 0.14 0.69 -2.60
C ILE A 36 0.42 2.05 -1.97
N ALA A 37 1.68 2.44 -1.90
CA ALA A 37 2.10 3.77 -1.51
C ALA A 37 3.06 4.35 -2.56
N ILE A 38 2.84 5.60 -2.96
CA ILE A 38 3.74 6.34 -3.84
C ILE A 38 4.29 7.53 -3.06
N ASP A 39 5.60 7.56 -2.86
CA ASP A 39 6.29 8.74 -2.34
C ASP A 39 6.54 9.73 -3.48
N ASN A 40 5.92 10.90 -3.42
CA ASN A 40 6.09 11.95 -4.43
C ASN A 40 7.50 12.54 -4.48
N PHE A 41 8.27 12.47 -3.38
CA PHE A 41 9.61 13.04 -3.31
C PHE A 41 10.66 12.11 -3.92
N LEU A 42 10.70 10.85 -3.46
CA LEU A 42 11.60 9.85 -4.00
C LEU A 42 11.11 9.26 -5.34
N ARG A 43 9.85 9.51 -5.71
CA ARG A 43 9.12 8.79 -6.77
C ARG A 43 9.16 7.26 -6.58
N GLY A 44 9.23 6.84 -5.32
CA GLY A 44 9.28 5.43 -4.93
C GLY A 44 7.89 4.82 -4.89
N LEU A 45 7.73 3.62 -5.46
CA LEU A 45 6.52 2.81 -5.38
C LEU A 45 6.74 1.69 -4.38
N TYR A 46 5.93 1.65 -3.33
CA TYR A 46 5.96 0.61 -2.30
C TYR A 46 4.65 -0.18 -2.36
N THR A 47 4.75 -1.51 -2.32
CA THR A 47 3.57 -2.38 -2.40
C THR A 47 3.68 -3.55 -1.43
N VAL A 48 2.59 -3.89 -0.76
CA VAL A 48 2.51 -5.09 0.09
C VAL A 48 1.17 -5.78 -0.08
N ILE A 49 1.16 -7.11 -0.04
CA ILE A 49 -0.05 -7.93 -0.04
C ILE A 49 -0.23 -8.50 1.36
N LEU A 50 -1.38 -8.23 1.99
CA LEU A 50 -1.70 -8.73 3.33
C LEU A 50 -3.09 -9.37 3.35
N PRO A 51 -3.29 -10.45 4.14
CA PRO A 51 -4.59 -11.08 4.28
C PRO A 51 -5.58 -10.25 5.11
N ASP A 52 -5.09 -9.28 5.90
CA ASP A 52 -5.92 -8.42 6.74
C ASP A 52 -6.01 -7.00 6.18
N LYS A 53 -7.18 -6.36 6.34
CA LYS A 53 -7.45 -4.99 5.88
C LYS A 53 -7.03 -3.94 6.91
N ASN A 54 -6.23 -4.31 7.91
CA ASN A 54 -5.90 -3.40 9.00
C ASN A 54 -4.92 -2.31 8.51
N PRO A 55 -5.36 -1.02 8.45
CA PRO A 55 -4.53 0.07 7.93
C PRO A 55 -3.30 0.36 8.81
N ASN A 56 -3.32 -0.05 10.08
CA ASN A 56 -2.16 0.14 10.96
C ASN A 56 -0.98 -0.75 10.54
N ILE A 57 -1.26 -1.95 10.01
CA ILE A 57 -0.23 -2.85 9.49
C ILE A 57 0.39 -2.22 8.23
N CYS A 58 -0.44 -1.66 7.36
CA CYS A 58 -0.02 -0.93 6.18
C CYS A 58 0.92 0.25 6.51
N LEU A 59 0.56 1.09 7.50
CA LEU A 59 1.42 2.20 7.96
C LEU A 59 2.77 1.70 8.48
N SER A 60 2.77 0.66 9.33
CA SER A 60 4.02 0.09 9.85
C SER A 60 4.94 -0.42 8.74
N VAL A 61 4.41 -1.08 7.70
CA VAL A 61 5.24 -1.56 6.57
C VAL A 61 5.92 -0.42 5.82
N PHE A 62 5.25 0.73 5.69
CA PHE A 62 5.81 1.89 4.98
C PHE A 62 6.71 2.77 5.85
N GLU A 63 6.49 2.81 7.17
CA GLU A 63 7.36 3.51 8.13
C GLU A 63 8.66 2.75 8.42
N THR A 64 8.60 1.41 8.45
CA THR A 64 9.79 0.58 8.76
C THR A 64 10.76 0.48 7.58
N GLY A 65 10.43 1.08 6.43
CA GLY A 65 11.36 1.36 5.33
C GLY A 65 12.39 0.26 5.08
N SER A 66 11.95 -0.94 4.67
CA SER A 66 12.76 -2.06 4.13
C SER A 66 14.11 -2.32 4.83
#